data_AF-A0AAX2H724-F1
#
_entry.id   AF-A0AAX2H724-F1
#
_cell.length_a   1.000
_cell.length_b   1.000
_cell.length_c   1.000
_cell.angle_alpha   90.00
_cell.angle_beta   90.00
_cell.angle_gamma   90.00
#
_symmetry.space_group_name_H-M   'P 1'
#
loop_
_entity.id
_entity.type
_entity.pdbx_description
1 polymer ?
#
loop_
_entity_poly.entity_id
_entity_poly.type
_entity_poly.pdbx_seq_one_letter_code
_entity_poly.pdbx_strand_id
1 'polypeptide(L)'
;MTAAPTAPTFVVGLGCRRGCSAEELLTLIQASLSHAGITLSEVRALASIDGKRDEPGLIQLAQQLKRPLHVFSAQQLAAFAPRLSHRSPVSFAHTGCFGVAESAALALCECLSGDRATLRVTRQTSDNATFALATRQ
;
A
#
# COMPACT_ATOMS: atom_id res chain seq x y z
N MET A 1 5.73 18.20 -29.43
CA MET A 1 5.60 18.37 -27.96
C MET A 1 5.79 17.00 -27.33
N THR A 2 7.02 16.66 -26.98
CA THR A 2 7.35 15.39 -26.33
C THR A 2 6.90 15.51 -24.88
N ALA A 3 5.89 14.73 -24.48
CA ALA A 3 5.51 14.63 -23.08
C ALA A 3 6.75 14.22 -22.27
N ALA A 4 7.08 14.99 -21.24
CA ALA A 4 8.16 14.63 -20.32
C ALA A 4 7.89 13.21 -19.77
N PRO A 5 8.91 12.35 -19.61
CA PRO A 5 8.70 11.04 -19.03
C PRO A 5 8.04 11.22 -17.65
N THR A 6 6.78 10.82 -17.54
CA THR A 6 6.05 10.84 -16.27
C THR A 6 6.76 9.87 -15.33
N ALA A 7 7.34 10.42 -14.27
CA ALA A 7 8.02 9.68 -13.22
C ALA A 7 7.19 8.47 -12.77
N PRO A 8 7.83 7.34 -12.39
CA PRO A 8 7.12 6.16 -11.94
C PRO A 8 6.18 6.51 -10.77
N THR A 9 4.93 6.05 -10.86
CA THR A 9 3.93 6.29 -9.83
C THR A 9 4.04 5.19 -8.79
N PHE A 10 4.80 5.44 -7.72
CA PHE A 10 4.88 4.52 -6.59
C PHE A 10 3.74 4.73 -5.60
N VAL A 11 3.05 3.65 -5.29
CA VAL A 11 1.99 3.62 -4.29
C VAL A 11 2.32 2.60 -3.22
N VAL A 12 2.28 3.03 -1.97
CA VAL A 12 2.47 2.18 -0.81
C VAL A 12 1.12 1.67 -0.34
N GLY A 13 0.98 0.35 -0.22
CA GLY A 13 -0.16 -0.27 0.43
C GLY A 13 0.19 -0.77 1.83
N LEU A 14 -0.73 -0.59 2.77
CA LEU A 14 -0.53 -0.91 4.18
C LEU A 14 -1.70 -1.72 4.73
N GLY A 15 -1.39 -2.76 5.48
CA GLY A 15 -2.30 -3.41 6.42
C GLY A 15 -1.66 -3.40 7.81
N CYS A 16 -2.45 -3.28 8.86
CA CYS A 16 -1.92 -3.32 10.23
C CYS A 16 -2.92 -3.87 11.23
N ARG A 17 -2.46 -4.28 12.42
CA ARG A 17 -3.30 -4.51 13.59
C ARG A 17 -3.83 -3.18 14.13
N ARG A 18 -4.90 -3.22 14.92
CA ARG A 18 -5.43 -2.01 15.58
C ARG A 18 -4.39 -1.51 16.58
N GLY A 19 -4.18 -0.20 16.64
CA GLY A 19 -3.23 0.44 17.55
C GLY A 19 -1.77 0.39 17.10
N CYS A 20 -1.49 -0.08 15.86
CA CYS A 20 -0.13 0.00 15.31
C CYS A 20 0.30 1.46 15.18
N SER A 21 1.50 1.79 15.67
CA SER A 21 1.98 3.17 15.71
C SER A 21 2.38 3.67 14.32
N ALA A 22 2.28 4.99 14.12
CA ALA A 22 2.80 5.62 12.91
C ALA A 22 4.31 5.41 12.75
N GLU A 23 5.04 5.32 13.86
CA GLU A 23 6.47 5.04 13.90
C GLU A 23 6.79 3.64 13.34
N GLU A 24 6.11 2.59 13.81
CA GLU A 24 6.33 1.23 13.31
C GLU A 24 6.03 1.13 11.80
N LEU A 25 4.93 1.76 11.37
CA LEU A 25 4.59 1.84 9.94
C LEU A 25 5.66 2.58 9.14
N LEU A 26 6.17 3.71 9.64
CA LEU A 26 7.20 4.50 8.98
C LEU A 26 8.52 3.72 8.87
N THR A 27 8.94 3.05 9.96
CA THR A 27 10.13 2.20 9.97
C THR A 27 10.01 1.09 8.93
N LEU A 28 8.86 0.42 8.86
CA LEU A 28 8.61 -0.63 7.86
C LEU A 28 8.67 -0.08 6.44
N ILE A 29 8.08 1.09 6.18
CA ILE A 29 8.14 1.76 4.87
C ILE A 29 9.58 2.09 4.50
N GLN A 30 10.33 2.76 5.38
CA GLN A 30 11.69 3.20 5.11
C GLN A 30 12.61 2.01 4.83
N ALA A 31 12.53 0.95 5.64
CA ALA A 31 13.30 -0.26 5.42
C ALA A 31 12.97 -0.91 4.07
N SER A 32 11.68 -1.03 3.74
CA SER A 32 11.23 -1.67 2.50
C SER A 32 11.59 -0.88 1.25
N LEU A 33 11.49 0.46 1.30
CA LEU A 33 11.87 1.34 0.18
C LEU A 33 13.38 1.39 -0.02
N SER A 34 14.15 1.46 1.06
CA SER A 34 15.62 1.46 1.03
C SER A 34 16.16 0.22 0.33
N HIS A 35 15.61 -0.97 0.65
CA HIS A 35 16.00 -2.22 -0.01
C HIS A 35 15.69 -2.23 -1.52
N ALA A 36 14.69 -1.46 -1.95
CA ALA A 36 14.31 -1.34 -3.36
C ALA A 36 15.04 -0.21 -4.11
N GLY A 37 15.91 0.55 -3.43
CA GLY A 37 16.59 1.73 -4.00
C GLY A 37 15.64 2.89 -4.28
N ILE A 38 14.55 3.00 -3.52
CA ILE A 38 13.50 4.01 -3.71
C ILE A 38 13.50 4.96 -2.52
N THR A 39 13.33 6.24 -2.81
CA THR A 39 13.22 7.28 -1.78
C THR A 39 11.77 7.57 -1.44
N LEU A 40 11.52 7.98 -0.20
CA LEU A 40 10.19 8.30 0.29
C LEU A 40 9.52 9.47 -0.48
N SER A 41 10.33 10.36 -1.06
CA SER A 41 9.86 11.45 -1.93
C SER A 41 9.22 10.97 -3.22
N GLU A 42 9.54 9.76 -3.69
CA GLU A 42 8.96 9.17 -4.90
C GLU A 42 7.61 8.50 -4.65
N VAL A 43 7.25 8.25 -3.38
CA VAL A 43 5.92 7.71 -3.03
C VAL A 43 4.86 8.79 -3.23
N ARG A 44 3.86 8.49 -4.06
CA ARG A 44 2.77 9.42 -4.38
C ARG A 44 1.65 9.40 -3.34
N ALA A 45 1.29 8.22 -2.88
CA ALA A 45 0.12 8.02 -2.01
C ALA A 45 0.24 6.74 -1.17
N LEU A 46 -0.56 6.68 -0.11
CA LEU A 46 -0.75 5.52 0.74
C LEU A 46 -2.13 4.90 0.46
N ALA A 47 -2.24 3.58 0.58
CA ALA A 47 -3.47 2.83 0.37
C ALA A 47 -3.71 1.80 1.48
N SER A 48 -4.97 1.59 1.86
CA SER A 48 -5.38 0.51 2.78
C SER A 48 -6.81 0.04 2.50
N ILE A 49 -7.37 -0.77 3.40
CA ILE A 49 -8.78 -1.19 3.38
C ILE A 49 -9.66 -0.20 4.15
N ASP A 50 -10.93 -0.08 3.79
CA ASP A 50 -11.89 0.85 4.38
C ASP A 50 -12.08 0.70 5.89
N GLY A 51 -12.00 -0.51 6.43
CA GLY A 51 -11.96 -0.78 7.87
C GLY A 51 -10.77 -0.14 8.61
N LYS A 52 -9.82 0.46 7.89
CA LYS A 52 -8.66 1.19 8.40
C LYS A 52 -8.72 2.70 8.20
N ARG A 53 -9.85 3.23 7.70
CA ARG A 53 -10.05 4.68 7.48
C ARG A 53 -9.75 5.51 8.73
N ASP A 54 -10.19 5.02 9.89
CA ASP A 54 -10.10 5.73 11.17
C ASP A 54 -8.94 5.23 12.06
N GLU A 55 -7.98 4.48 11.50
CA GLU A 55 -6.84 3.97 12.25
C GLU A 55 -5.85 5.11 12.56
N PRO A 56 -5.63 5.47 13.84
CA PRO A 56 -4.84 6.65 14.20
C PRO A 56 -3.41 6.61 13.66
N GLY A 57 -2.76 5.43 13.69
CA GLY A 57 -1.41 5.26 13.18
C GLY A 57 -1.27 5.55 11.68
N LEU A 58 -2.26 5.15 10.87
CA LEU A 58 -2.26 5.42 9.43
C LEU A 58 -2.56 6.89 9.13
N ILE A 59 -3.49 7.51 9.86
CA ILE A 59 -3.81 8.94 9.72
C ILE A 59 -2.59 9.79 10.07
N GLN A 60 -1.97 9.53 11.21
CA GLN A 60 -0.79 10.26 11.66
C GLN A 60 0.38 10.07 10.68
N LEU A 61 0.60 8.84 10.18
CA LEU A 61 1.61 8.57 9.16
C LEU A 61 1.35 9.38 7.88
N ALA A 62 0.12 9.37 7.37
CA ALA A 62 -0.25 10.11 6.16
C ALA A 62 0.02 11.63 6.32
N GLN A 63 -0.30 12.19 7.48
CA GLN A 63 -0.01 13.58 7.83
C GLN A 63 1.50 13.86 7.90
N GLN A 64 2.26 13.02 8.59
CA GLN A 64 3.73 13.14 8.70
C GLN A 64 4.41 13.11 7.32
N LEU A 65 3.94 12.22 6.44
CA LEU A 65 4.48 12.07 5.09
C LEU A 65 3.93 13.09 4.09
N LYS A 66 2.90 13.85 4.46
CA LYS A 66 2.14 14.73 3.57
C LYS A 66 1.66 14.00 2.31
N ARG A 67 1.22 12.75 2.47
CA ARG A 67 0.69 11.90 1.39
C ARG A 67 -0.78 11.57 1.66
N PRO A 68 -1.63 11.56 0.63
CA PRO A 68 -3.01 11.15 0.80
C PRO A 68 -3.07 9.66 1.15
N LEU A 69 -3.98 9.31 2.05
CA LEU A 69 -4.37 7.94 2.37
C LEU A 69 -5.70 7.63 1.68
N HIS A 70 -5.69 6.64 0.80
CA HIS A 70 -6.90 6.12 0.17
C HIS A 70 -7.27 4.78 0.78
N VAL A 71 -8.57 4.51 0.84
CA VAL A 71 -9.07 3.22 1.32
C VAL A 71 -10.03 2.60 0.31
N PHE A 72 -10.02 1.27 0.26
CA PHE A 72 -10.86 0.48 -0.63
C PHE A 72 -11.68 -0.51 0.17
N SER A 73 -12.88 -0.81 -0.30
CA SER A 73 -13.67 -1.93 0.24
C SER A 73 -13.01 -3.27 -0.08
N ALA A 74 -13.32 -4.29 0.73
CA ALA A 74 -12.89 -5.67 0.47
C ALA A 74 -13.29 -6.15 -0.93
N GLN A 75 -14.47 -5.76 -1.41
CA GLN A 75 -14.96 -6.09 -2.75
C GLN A 75 -14.09 -5.49 -3.86
N GLN A 76 -13.69 -4.22 -3.72
CA GLN A 76 -12.77 -3.58 -4.68
C GLN A 76 -11.41 -4.29 -4.70
N LEU A 77 -10.93 -4.71 -3.53
CA LEU A 77 -9.63 -5.39 -3.41
C LEU A 77 -9.66 -6.85 -3.90
N ALA A 78 -10.82 -7.51 -3.92
CA ALA A 78 -10.96 -8.90 -4.35
C ALA A 78 -10.47 -9.16 -5.79
N ALA A 79 -10.62 -8.17 -6.68
CA ALA A 79 -10.15 -8.25 -8.07
C ALA A 79 -8.63 -8.47 -8.19
N PHE A 80 -7.87 -8.09 -7.16
CA PHE A 80 -6.41 -8.20 -7.13
C PHE A 80 -5.91 -9.52 -6.52
N ALA A 81 -6.79 -10.33 -5.91
CA ALA A 81 -6.42 -11.59 -5.27
C ALA A 81 -5.59 -12.55 -6.18
N PRO A 82 -5.87 -12.66 -7.50
CA PRO A 82 -5.05 -13.46 -8.41
C PRO A 82 -3.58 -13.02 -8.52
N ARG A 83 -3.27 -11.76 -8.20
CA ARG A 83 -1.98 -11.10 -8.43
C ARG A 83 -1.12 -10.95 -7.16
N LEU A 84 -1.62 -11.40 -6.02
CA LEU A 84 -0.92 -11.33 -4.75
C LEU A 84 0.23 -12.32 -4.70
N SER A 85 1.34 -11.94 -4.08
CA SER A 85 2.46 -12.87 -3.83
C SER A 85 2.13 -13.86 -2.72
N HIS A 86 1.22 -13.49 -1.81
CA HIS A 86 0.79 -14.31 -0.69
C HIS A 86 -0.69 -14.05 -0.36
N ARG A 87 -1.47 -15.13 -0.19
CA ARG A 87 -2.87 -15.07 0.22
C ARG A 87 -3.01 -15.57 1.65
N SER A 88 -3.41 -14.69 2.57
CA SER A 88 -3.60 -15.01 3.99
C SER A 88 -5.06 -15.36 4.30
N PRO A 89 -5.37 -16.61 4.69
CA PRO A 89 -6.72 -16.98 5.15
C PRO A 89 -7.12 -16.20 6.40
N VAL A 90 -6.16 -15.91 7.30
CA VAL A 90 -6.40 -15.11 8.50
C VAL A 90 -6.80 -13.68 8.12
N SER A 91 -6.08 -13.03 7.20
CA SER A 91 -6.48 -11.70 6.70
C SER A 91 -7.88 -11.75 6.10
N PHE A 92 -8.17 -12.77 5.29
CA PHE A 92 -9.47 -12.92 4.66
C PHE A 92 -10.60 -13.07 5.68
N ALA A 93 -10.43 -13.88 6.72
CA ALA A 93 -11.43 -14.04 7.77
C ALA A 93 -11.75 -12.73 8.52
N HIS A 94 -10.77 -11.84 8.69
CA HIS A 94 -10.95 -10.57 9.41
C HIS A 94 -11.43 -9.42 8.53
N THR A 95 -11.12 -9.46 7.22
CA THR A 95 -11.23 -8.29 6.35
C THR A 95 -11.97 -8.54 5.04
N GLY A 96 -12.25 -9.79 4.69
CA GLY A 96 -12.72 -10.18 3.36
C GLY A 96 -11.66 -10.06 2.25
N CYS A 97 -10.41 -9.72 2.59
CA CYS A 97 -9.30 -9.58 1.65
C CYS A 97 -8.12 -10.47 2.02
N PHE A 98 -7.60 -11.24 1.05
CA PHE A 98 -6.45 -12.14 1.25
C PHE A 98 -5.13 -11.42 1.53
N GLY A 99 -4.97 -10.18 1.06
CA GLY A 99 -3.74 -9.41 1.24
C GLY A 99 -4.01 -7.93 1.03
N VAL A 100 -4.34 -7.24 2.13
CA VAL A 100 -4.71 -5.81 2.11
C VAL A 100 -3.61 -4.94 1.51
N ALA A 101 -2.37 -5.06 1.98
CA ALA A 101 -1.28 -4.21 1.53
C ALA A 101 -1.05 -4.29 0.02
N GLU A 102 -0.87 -5.49 -0.53
CA GLU A 102 -0.64 -5.69 -1.96
C GLU A 102 -1.85 -5.28 -2.81
N SER A 103 -3.05 -5.70 -2.41
CA SER A 103 -4.27 -5.36 -3.16
C SER A 103 -4.51 -3.86 -3.20
N ALA A 104 -4.35 -3.17 -2.07
CA ALA A 104 -4.56 -1.73 -1.96
C ALA A 104 -3.50 -0.94 -2.73
N ALA A 105 -2.23 -1.37 -2.71
CA ALA A 105 -1.17 -0.77 -3.50
C ALA A 105 -1.48 -0.83 -4.99
N LEU A 106 -1.85 -2.02 -5.48
CA LEU A 106 -2.20 -2.23 -6.88
C LEU A 106 -3.44 -1.41 -7.27
N ALA A 107 -4.51 -1.48 -6.48
CA ALA A 107 -5.76 -0.78 -6.77
C ALA A 107 -5.56 0.73 -6.92
N LEU A 108 -4.89 1.36 -5.97
CA LEU A 108 -4.66 2.80 -6.04
C LEU A 108 -3.68 3.16 -7.16
N CYS A 109 -2.65 2.34 -7.41
CA CYS A 109 -1.73 2.59 -8.51
C CYS A 109 -2.49 2.61 -9.85
N GLU A 110 -3.36 1.63 -10.11
CA GLU A 110 -4.18 1.58 -11.34
C GLU A 110 -5.19 2.73 -11.42
N CYS A 111 -5.82 3.12 -10.31
CA CYS A 111 -6.71 4.29 -10.29
C CYS A 111 -5.98 5.60 -10.62
N LEU A 112 -4.72 5.75 -10.21
CA LEU A 112 -3.94 6.97 -10.43
C LEU A 112 -3.27 7.02 -11.80
N SER A 113 -2.80 5.87 -12.32
CA SER A 113 -2.13 5.81 -13.62
C SER A 113 -3.09 5.64 -14.80
N GLY A 114 -4.25 4.99 -14.59
CA GLY A 114 -5.10 4.52 -15.68
C GLY A 114 -4.57 3.26 -16.40
N ASP A 115 -3.46 2.71 -15.92
CA ASP A 115 -2.75 1.56 -16.50
C ASP A 115 -2.62 0.42 -15.49
N ARG A 116 -2.36 -0.80 -15.99
CA ARG A 116 -2.10 -1.96 -15.15
C ARG A 116 -0.87 -1.74 -14.26
N ALA A 117 -0.99 -2.11 -12.99
CA ALA A 117 0.10 -2.02 -12.01
C ALA A 117 0.80 -3.37 -11.76
N THR A 118 2.01 -3.34 -11.23
CA THR A 118 2.73 -4.50 -10.69
C THR A 118 3.28 -4.23 -9.31
N LEU A 119 3.50 -5.30 -8.54
CA LEU A 119 4.19 -5.21 -7.26
C LEU A 119 5.68 -5.00 -7.52
N ARG A 120 6.18 -3.82 -7.21
CA ARG A 120 7.61 -3.50 -7.20
C ARG A 120 8.30 -4.11 -5.98
N VAL A 121 7.60 -4.09 -4.84
CA VAL A 121 7.99 -4.76 -3.61
C VAL A 121 6.79 -5.55 -3.13
N THR A 122 6.94 -6.87 -3.04
CA THR A 122 5.94 -7.77 -2.47
C THR A 122 5.88 -7.61 -0.96
N ARG A 123 4.87 -8.22 -0.34
CA ARG A 123 4.60 -8.20 1.09
C ARG A 123 5.87 -8.21 1.98
N GLN A 124 6.07 -7.14 2.75
CA GLN A 124 7.01 -7.07 3.87
C GLN A 124 6.24 -6.90 5.18
N THR A 125 6.76 -7.40 6.30
CA THR A 125 6.07 -7.36 7.60
C THR A 125 6.93 -6.89 8.74
N SER A 126 6.29 -6.20 9.68
CA SER A 126 6.73 -6.06 11.07
C SER A 126 5.81 -6.89 11.99
N ASP A 127 5.91 -6.69 13.31
CA ASP A 127 5.06 -7.36 14.30
C ASP A 127 3.57 -7.03 14.13
N ASN A 128 3.26 -5.77 13.77
CA ASN A 128 1.89 -5.28 13.69
C ASN A 128 1.50 -4.72 12.32
N ALA A 129 2.43 -4.58 11.37
CA ALA A 129 2.15 -4.01 10.06
C ALA A 129 2.61 -4.89 8.89
N THR A 130 2.03 -4.61 7.73
CA THR A 130 2.36 -5.21 6.45
C THR A 130 2.44 -4.11 5.41
N PHE A 131 3.49 -4.13 4.61
CA PHE A 131 3.80 -3.19 3.54
C PHE A 131 3.80 -3.89 2.18
N ALA A 132 3.42 -3.16 1.13
CA ALA A 132 3.71 -3.50 -0.26
C ALA A 132 3.89 -2.23 -1.10
N LEU A 133 4.59 -2.33 -2.22
CA LEU A 133 4.79 -1.22 -3.16
C LEU A 133 4.32 -1.62 -4.56
N ALA A 134 3.46 -0.81 -5.17
CA ALA A 134 3.06 -0.95 -6.55
C ALA A 134 3.63 0.17 -7.43
N THR A 135 3.86 -0.13 -8.70
CA THR A 135 4.17 0.83 -9.77
C THR A 135 3.37 0.48 -11.02
N ARG A 136 3.14 1.47 -11.90
CA ARG A 136 2.61 1.19 -13.25
C ARG A 136 3.61 0.32 -14.03
N GLN A 137 3.08 -0.56 -14.88
CA GLN A 137 3.89 -1.29 -15.87
C GLN A 137 4.43 -0.38 -16.97
#